data_AF-A0A7V3PJB0-F1
#
_entry.id   AF-A0A7V3PJB0-F1
#
_cell.length_a   1.000
_cell.length_b   1.000
_cell.length_c   1.000
_cell.angle_alpha   90.00
_cell.angle_beta   90.00
_cell.angle_gamma   90.00
#
_symmetry.space_group_name_H-M   'P 1'
#
loop_
_entity.id
_entity.type
_entity.pdbx_description
1 polymer ?
#
loop_
_entity_poly.entity_id
_entity_poly.type
_entity_poly.pdbx_seq_one_letter_code
_entity_poly.pdbx_strand_id
1 'polypeptide(L)' 'MKRIILIIALLSSNLFSQSAFEFLKLDASARSAAIGGAFVSNVDDPNSIFYNPS' A
#
# COMPACT_ATOMS: atom_id res chain seq x y z
N MET A 1 28.88 25.50 -20.48
CA MET A 1 28.33 25.68 -19.11
C MET A 1 26.82 25.50 -19.04
N LYS A 2 25.99 26.23 -19.80
CA LYS A 2 24.51 26.11 -19.78
C LYS A 2 23.96 24.68 -19.95
N ARG A 3 24.53 23.90 -20.88
CA ARG A 3 24.14 22.49 -21.10
C ARG A 3 24.42 21.58 -19.90
N ILE A 4 25.53 21.81 -19.22
CA ILE A 4 25.95 21.02 -18.05
C ILE A 4 25.03 21.30 -16.86
N ILE A 5 24.66 22.57 -16.65
CA ILE A 5 23.70 22.98 -15.62
C ILE A 5 22.33 22.32 -15.84
N LEU A 6 21.89 22.25 -17.10
CA LEU A 6 20.61 21.64 -17.47
C LEU A 6 20.60 20.13 -17.17
N ILE A 7 21.71 19.44 -17.44
CA ILE A 7 21.88 18.02 -17.12
C ILE A 7 21.86 17.81 -15.60
N ILE A 8 22.58 18.62 -14.83
CA ILE A 8 22.59 18.50 -13.35
C ILE A 8 21.20 18.69 -12.76
N ALA A 9 20.42 19.65 -13.28
CA ALA A 9 19.05 19.89 -12.84
C ALA A 9 18.09 18.73 -13.17
N LEU A 10 18.32 18.02 -14.26
CA LEU A 10 17.52 16.84 -14.64
C LEU A 10 17.83 15.61 -13.77
N LEU A 11 19.05 15.48 -13.25
CA LEU A 11 19.45 14.35 -12.41
C LEU A 11 19.17 14.56 -10.91
N SER A 12 18.77 15.75 -10.47
CA SER A 12 18.60 16.06 -9.04
C SER A 12 17.23 15.67 -8.45
N SER A 13 16.39 14.92 -9.18
CA SER A 13 15.09 14.49 -8.66
C SER A 13 15.24 13.31 -7.70
N ASN A 14 14.68 13.45 -6.49
CA ASN A 14 14.50 12.32 -5.59
C ASN A 14 13.33 11.45 -6.09
N LEU A 15 13.60 10.16 -6.36
CA LEU A 15 12.58 9.17 -6.68
C LEU A 15 12.08 8.53 -5.38
N PHE A 16 10.78 8.61 -5.12
CA PHE A 16 10.14 7.95 -3.99
C PHE A 16 9.41 6.70 -4.48
N SER A 17 9.67 5.54 -3.87
CA SER A 17 8.95 4.29 -4.11
C SER A 17 7.87 4.08 -3.05
N GLN A 18 6.83 3.33 -3.40
CA GLN A 18 5.87 2.82 -2.40
C GLN A 18 6.57 1.86 -1.44
N SER A 19 6.03 1.74 -0.21
CA SER A 19 6.54 0.76 0.75
C SER A 19 6.28 -0.66 0.24
N ALA A 20 7.25 -1.57 0.43
CA ALA A 20 7.19 -2.92 -0.14
C ALA A 20 5.93 -3.71 0.29
N PHE A 21 5.34 -3.35 1.43
CA PHE A 21 4.20 -4.04 2.04
C PHE A 21 2.96 -3.16 2.14
N GLU A 22 2.88 -2.06 1.38
CA GLU A 22 1.69 -1.19 1.34
C GLU A 22 0.43 -2.00 0.98
N PHE A 23 0.58 -3.04 0.17
CA PHE A 23 -0.50 -3.92 -0.27
C PHE A 23 -1.17 -4.69 0.88
N LEU A 24 -0.52 -4.88 2.03
CA LEU A 24 -1.11 -5.54 3.19
C LEU A 24 -2.22 -4.71 3.83
N LYS A 25 -2.31 -3.41 3.53
CA LYS A 25 -3.40 -2.54 3.97
C LYS A 25 -4.62 -2.59 3.04
N LEU A 26 -4.50 -3.23 1.88
CA LEU A 26 -5.63 -3.36 0.95
C LEU A 26 -6.61 -4.39 1.49
N ASP A 27 -7.89 -4.12 1.30
CA ASP A 27 -8.93 -5.08 1.66
C ASP A 27 -8.85 -6.34 0.80
N ALA A 28 -8.65 -7.48 1.45
CA ALA A 28 -8.61 -8.80 0.84
C ALA A 28 -10.00 -9.34 0.48
N SER A 29 -11.08 -8.69 0.93
CA SER A 29 -12.45 -9.12 0.65
C SER A 29 -13.40 -7.95 0.36
N ALA A 30 -14.44 -8.18 -0.44
CA ALA A 30 -15.48 -7.18 -0.66
C ALA A 30 -16.28 -6.87 0.61
N ARG A 31 -16.41 -7.85 1.52
CA ARG A 31 -17.14 -7.69 2.78
C ARG A 31 -16.41 -6.76 3.75
N SER A 32 -15.11 -7.00 3.97
CA SER A 32 -14.27 -6.13 4.81
C SER A 32 -14.20 -4.71 4.26
N ALA A 33 -14.12 -4.57 2.92
CA ALA A 33 -14.17 -3.27 2.25
C ALA A 33 -15.49 -2.54 2.50
N ALA A 34 -16.63 -3.26 2.43
CA ALA A 34 -17.95 -2.67 2.65
C ALA A 34 -18.19 -2.16 4.07
N ILE A 35 -17.47 -2.70 5.07
CA ILE A 35 -17.57 -2.30 6.48
C ILE A 35 -16.40 -1.42 6.93
N GLY A 36 -15.61 -0.89 6.01
CA GLY A 36 -14.49 0.01 6.31
C GLY A 36 -13.35 -0.66 7.08
N GLY A 37 -13.08 -1.95 6.83
CA GLY A 37 -12.01 -2.69 7.46
C GLY A 37 -12.31 -3.16 8.90
N ALA A 38 -13.54 -2.98 9.40
CA ALA A 38 -13.97 -3.43 10.72
C ALA A 38 -14.20 -4.95 10.77
N PHE A 39 -13.18 -5.75 10.43
CA PHE A 39 -13.28 -7.20 10.18
C PHE A 39 -12.57 -8.04 11.26
N VAL A 40 -12.77 -7.72 12.55
CA VAL A 40 -12.01 -8.33 13.65
C VAL A 40 -12.69 -9.56 14.26
N SER A 41 -14.01 -9.54 14.40
CA SER A 41 -14.78 -10.57 15.13
C SER A 41 -15.59 -11.49 14.21
N ASN A 42 -15.15 -11.66 12.96
CA ASN A 42 -15.84 -12.53 12.01
C ASN A 42 -15.38 -13.99 12.21
N VAL A 43 -16.25 -14.81 12.80
CA VAL A 43 -16.08 -16.27 12.90
C VAL A 43 -16.53 -16.89 11.56
N ASP A 44 -15.72 -17.79 10.99
CA ASP A 44 -16.00 -18.55 9.75
C ASP A 44 -15.93 -17.79 8.40
N ASP A 45 -15.00 -16.86 8.20
CA ASP A 45 -14.69 -16.32 6.86
C ASP A 45 -13.25 -16.69 6.46
N PRO A 46 -13.02 -17.24 5.25
CA PRO A 46 -11.68 -17.60 4.80
C PRO A 46 -10.72 -16.42 4.71
N ASN A 47 -11.23 -15.19 4.61
CA ASN A 47 -10.42 -13.98 4.60
C ASN A 47 -10.02 -13.52 6.01
N SER A 48 -10.53 -14.14 7.10
CA SER A 48 -10.18 -13.76 8.48
C SER A 48 -8.68 -13.83 8.74
N ILE A 49 -7.96 -14.71 8.05
CA ILE A 49 -6.50 -14.83 8.13
C ILE A 49 -5.75 -13.52 7.83
N PHE A 50 -6.32 -12.63 7.01
CA PHE A 50 -5.73 -11.34 6.65
C PHE A 50 -6.04 -10.22 7.65
N TYR A 51 -6.93 -10.45 8.61
CA TYR A 51 -7.40 -9.42 9.56
C TYR A 51 -7.20 -9.83 11.01
N ASN A 52 -7.65 -11.04 11.37
CA ASN A 52 -7.53 -11.61 12.71
C ASN A 52 -7.53 -13.16 12.66
N PRO A 53 -6.34 -13.80 12.65
CA PRO A 53 -6.20 -15.25 12.53
C PRO A 53 -6.44 -16.05 13.84
N SER A 54 -6.93 -15.40 14.91
CA SER A 54 -7.07 -15.96 16.26
C SER A 54 -8.15 -17.03 16.41
#